data_AF-A0A6J8E6F9-F1
#
_entry.id   AF-A0A6J8E6F9-F1
#
_cell.length_a   1.000
_cell.length_b   1.000
_cell.length_c   1.000
_cell.angle_alpha   90.00
_cell.angle_beta   90.00
_cell.angle_gamma   90.00
#
_symmetry.space_group_name_H-M   'P 1'
#
loop_
_entity.id
_entity.type
_entity.pdbx_description
1 polymer ?
#
loop_
_entity_poly.entity_id
_entity_poly.type
_entity_poly.pdbx_seq_one_letter_code
_entity_poly.pdbx_strand_id
1 'polypeptide(L)'
;MQNTHRDLQSTNNLYNQGFSSVSNSSQNHRLPQLDIPHFDGEILQWQTFCDSYESTIHFKSNLKEIQKFSYLKAQLHGHTAQTIEGVALTNSNYTTAVNLLKERFGSPHKIIQAYIKALIEMPTPSNSLQSLRSFGDKLEAYVRGLKSLDHTQEIYGALLVPVVLGKLPPETRKST
;
A
#
# COMPACT_ATOMS: atom_id res chain seq x y z
N MET A 1 21.16 2.78 91.21
CA MET A 1 19.96 1.97 91.52
C MET A 1 18.95 2.21 90.41
N GLN A 2 18.54 1.13 89.73
CA GLN A 2 17.26 0.82 89.04
C GLN A 2 16.43 2.01 88.48
N ASN A 3 15.86 2.01 87.27
CA ASN A 3 15.48 0.98 86.31
C ASN A 3 15.15 1.73 85.01
N THR A 4 15.59 1.25 83.84
CA THR A 4 15.09 1.76 82.54
C THR A 4 14.18 0.71 81.92
N HIS A 5 12.97 1.17 81.66
CA HIS A 5 11.78 0.49 81.18
C HIS A 5 11.80 0.42 79.65
N ARG A 6 11.41 -0.73 79.06
CA ARG A 6 10.74 -0.96 77.74
C ARG A 6 11.31 -0.23 76.50
N ASP A 7 11.41 -0.78 75.29
CA ASP A 7 10.92 -2.01 74.66
C ASP A 7 11.48 -1.99 73.21
N LEU A 8 11.50 -3.16 72.57
CA LEU A 8 11.43 -3.40 71.11
C LEU A 8 12.62 -3.05 70.20
N GLN A 9 13.27 -4.12 69.70
CA GLN A 9 13.33 -4.52 68.28
C GLN A 9 14.26 -5.75 68.19
N SER A 10 13.74 -6.98 68.20
CA SER A 10 13.15 -7.72 67.07
C SER A 10 14.09 -7.96 65.88
N THR A 11 14.72 -9.14 65.93
CA THR A 11 14.93 -10.11 64.83
C THR A 11 15.69 -9.66 63.58
N ASN A 12 16.96 -10.08 63.53
CA ASN A 12 17.62 -10.56 62.32
C ASN A 12 16.81 -11.70 61.68
N ASN A 13 16.62 -11.70 60.37
CA ASN A 13 17.16 -12.77 59.53
C ASN A 13 17.05 -12.50 58.04
N LEU A 14 18.09 -12.99 57.37
CA LEU A 14 18.41 -12.91 55.95
C LEU A 14 17.32 -13.53 55.08
N TYR A 15 16.97 -12.88 53.97
CA TYR A 15 16.84 -13.56 52.67
C TYR A 15 17.10 -12.56 51.55
N ASN A 16 18.29 -12.68 50.98
CA ASN A 16 18.74 -11.99 49.79
C ASN A 16 18.09 -12.69 48.58
N GLN A 17 17.05 -12.10 47.99
CA GLN A 17 16.57 -12.49 46.66
C GLN A 17 16.88 -11.34 45.69
N GLY A 18 17.88 -11.58 44.85
CA GLY A 18 18.17 -10.74 43.70
C GLY A 18 16.98 -10.72 42.77
N PHE A 19 16.39 -9.53 42.58
CA PHE A 19 15.53 -9.26 41.45
C PHE A 19 16.39 -9.24 40.19
N SER A 20 16.62 -10.40 39.59
CA SER A 20 16.99 -10.48 38.18
C SER A 20 15.82 -9.93 37.38
N SER A 21 15.92 -8.67 36.99
CA SER A 21 15.06 -8.05 35.99
C SER A 21 15.22 -8.85 34.70
N VAL A 22 14.25 -9.74 34.44
CA VAL A 22 14.08 -10.37 33.14
C VAL A 22 13.79 -9.22 32.19
N SER A 23 14.84 -8.77 31.50
CA SER A 23 14.72 -7.90 30.35
C SER A 23 13.94 -8.71 29.33
N ASN A 24 12.65 -8.44 29.22
CA ASN A 24 11.85 -8.81 28.07
C ASN A 24 12.50 -8.13 26.86
N SER A 25 13.49 -8.80 26.27
CA SER A 25 13.90 -8.53 24.91
C SER A 25 12.70 -8.93 24.06
N SER A 26 11.78 -7.99 23.86
CA SER A 26 10.84 -8.05 22.76
C SER A 26 11.70 -8.22 21.53
N GLN A 27 11.84 -9.47 21.08
CA GLN A 27 12.47 -9.83 19.83
C GLN A 27 11.58 -9.23 18.75
N ASN A 28 11.78 -7.93 18.51
CA ASN A 28 11.33 -7.24 17.32
C ASN A 28 12.04 -7.95 16.18
N HIS A 29 11.40 -9.01 15.68
CA HIS A 29 11.71 -9.58 14.38
C HIS A 29 11.46 -8.43 13.40
N ARG A 30 12.51 -7.65 13.15
CA ARG A 30 12.46 -6.57 12.16
C ARG A 30 12.20 -7.24 10.84
N LEU A 31 10.94 -7.19 10.41
CA LEU A 31 10.59 -7.45 9.03
C LEU A 31 11.49 -6.57 8.16
N PRO A 32 11.96 -7.08 7.00
CA PRO A 32 12.66 -6.25 6.04
C PRO A 32 11.88 -4.97 5.82
N GLN A 33 12.57 -3.83 5.87
CA GLN A 33 11.92 -2.55 5.68
C GLN A 33 11.33 -2.54 4.27
N LEU A 34 10.00 -2.43 4.17
CA LEU A 34 9.32 -2.38 2.88
C LEU A 34 9.80 -1.12 2.15
N ASP A 35 10.43 -1.31 0.99
CA ASP A 35 10.76 -0.19 0.12
C ASP A 35 9.48 0.32 -0.51
N ILE A 36 9.31 1.64 -0.48
CA ILE A 36 8.17 2.29 -1.12
C ILE A 36 8.45 2.28 -2.61
N PRO A 37 7.53 1.78 -3.45
CA PRO A 37 7.72 1.85 -4.89
C PRO A 37 7.69 3.31 -5.33
N HIS A 38 8.53 3.64 -6.31
CA HIS A 38 8.44 4.92 -7.00
C HIS A 38 7.11 5.01 -7.75
N PHE A 39 6.51 6.20 -7.78
CA PHE A 39 5.28 6.45 -8.51
C PHE A 39 5.54 7.38 -9.69
N ASP A 40 5.47 6.79 -10.88
CA ASP A 40 5.68 7.44 -12.16
C ASP A 40 4.38 8.00 -12.77
N GLY A 41 3.24 7.71 -12.16
CA GLY A 41 1.92 8.23 -12.52
C GLY A 41 1.02 7.24 -13.24
N GLU A 42 1.44 5.98 -13.37
CA GLU A 42 0.59 4.91 -13.87
C GLU A 42 -0.62 4.70 -12.94
N ILE A 43 -1.81 5.03 -13.43
CA ILE A 43 -3.05 5.00 -12.65
C ILE A 43 -3.33 3.60 -12.10
N LEU A 44 -2.99 2.55 -12.85
CA LEU A 44 -3.18 1.16 -12.39
C LEU A 44 -2.30 0.80 -11.19
N GLN A 45 -1.17 1.51 -10.99
CA GLN A 45 -0.26 1.32 -9.86
C GLN A 45 -0.58 2.24 -8.67
N TRP A 46 -1.51 3.19 -8.83
CA TRP A 46 -1.84 4.18 -7.81
C TRP A 46 -2.22 3.54 -6.47
N GLN A 47 -3.10 2.54 -6.49
CA GLN A 47 -3.57 1.90 -5.26
C GLN A 47 -2.41 1.23 -4.50
N THR A 48 -1.57 0.48 -5.22
CA THR A 48 -0.38 -0.17 -4.64
C THR A 48 0.59 0.85 -4.06
N PHE A 49 0.84 1.95 -4.76
CA PHE A 49 1.69 3.03 -4.24
C PHE A 49 1.09 3.64 -2.96
N CYS A 50 -0.20 3.97 -2.97
CA CYS A 50 -0.88 4.54 -1.82
C CYS A 50 -0.82 3.62 -0.61
N ASP A 51 -1.19 2.35 -0.75
CA ASP A 51 -1.20 1.39 0.35
C ASP A 51 0.22 1.19 0.94
N SER A 52 1.23 1.11 0.06
CA SER A 52 2.62 0.98 0.45
C SER A 52 3.14 2.23 1.18
N TYR A 53 2.85 3.42 0.66
CA TYR A 53 3.26 4.68 1.26
C TYR A 53 2.54 4.92 2.60
N GLU A 54 1.24 4.61 2.65
CA GLU A 54 0.42 4.83 3.83
C GLU A 54 0.88 3.96 5.01
N SER A 55 1.06 2.66 4.75
CA SER A 55 1.56 1.69 5.74
C SER A 55 3.00 1.97 6.18
N THR A 56 3.86 2.45 5.28
CA THR A 56 5.29 2.60 5.56
C THR A 56 5.65 3.97 6.14
N ILE A 57 4.92 5.04 5.80
CA ILE A 57 5.27 6.43 6.14
C ILE A 57 4.08 7.21 6.74
N HIS A 58 2.91 7.18 6.09
CA HIS A 58 1.80 8.05 6.50
C HIS A 58 1.34 7.77 7.93
N PHE A 59 1.16 6.49 8.29
CA PHE A 59 0.68 6.08 9.62
C PHE A 59 1.76 6.02 10.69
N LYS A 60 3.04 6.26 10.34
CA LYS A 60 4.12 6.34 11.34
C LYS A 60 3.96 7.60 12.20
N SER A 61 3.65 7.40 13.48
CA SER A 61 3.47 8.47 14.47
C SER A 61 4.77 9.13 14.90
N ASN A 62 5.91 8.46 14.70
CA ASN A 62 7.24 8.97 15.04
C ASN A 62 7.85 9.91 13.98
N LEU A 63 7.13 10.19 12.88
CA LEU A 63 7.57 11.09 11.82
C LEU A 63 6.72 12.37 11.80
N LYS A 64 7.39 13.52 11.71
CA LYS A 64 6.72 14.80 11.47
C LYS A 64 6.20 14.89 10.04
N GLU A 65 5.17 15.70 9.82
CA GLU A 65 4.55 15.88 8.49
C GLU A 65 5.56 16.33 7.43
N ILE A 66 6.49 17.23 7.76
CA ILE A 66 7.53 17.67 6.82
C ILE A 66 8.48 16.52 6.44
N GLN A 67 8.76 15.59 7.35
CA GLN A 67 9.58 14.41 7.04
C GLN A 67 8.81 13.46 6.11
N LYS A 68 7.53 13.21 6.41
CA LYS A 68 6.63 12.46 5.52
C LYS A 68 6.60 13.12 4.14
N PHE A 69 6.47 14.43 4.08
CA PHE A 69 6.44 15.16 2.83
C PHE A 69 7.76 15.05 2.04
N SER A 70 8.92 15.11 2.69
CA SER A 70 10.20 14.85 2.01
C SER A 70 10.25 13.44 1.41
N TYR A 71 9.80 12.42 2.14
CA TYR A 71 9.71 11.06 1.60
C TYR A 71 8.75 10.98 0.42
N LEU A 72 7.57 11.59 0.52
CA LEU A 72 6.60 11.65 -0.58
C LEU A 72 7.23 12.25 -1.83
N LYS A 73 7.89 13.42 -1.73
CA LYS A 73 8.55 14.07 -2.87
C LYS A 73 9.63 13.19 -3.50
N ALA A 74 10.40 12.45 -2.70
CA ALA A 74 11.45 11.56 -3.19
C ALA A 74 10.91 10.37 -4.00
N GLN A 75 9.67 9.95 -3.76
CA GLN A 75 9.05 8.83 -4.47
C GLN A 75 8.34 9.23 -5.76
N LEU A 76 8.22 10.53 -6.05
CA LEU A 76 7.51 11.05 -7.21
C LEU A 76 8.48 11.49 -8.31
N HIS A 77 8.13 11.19 -9.56
CA HIS A 77 8.96 11.46 -10.74
C HIS A 77 8.13 12.04 -11.88
N GLY A 78 8.77 12.89 -12.71
CA GLY A 78 8.15 13.46 -13.89
C GLY A 78 6.84 14.19 -13.55
N HIS A 79 5.74 13.76 -14.18
CA HIS A 79 4.45 14.42 -14.07
C HIS A 79 3.77 14.25 -12.69
N THR A 80 4.14 13.23 -11.92
CA THR A 80 3.63 13.08 -10.54
C THR A 80 4.26 14.10 -9.61
N ALA A 81 5.56 14.36 -9.77
CA ALA A 81 6.26 15.41 -9.04
C ALA A 81 5.72 16.82 -9.40
N GLN A 82 5.41 17.06 -10.68
CA GLN A 82 4.80 18.31 -11.15
C GLN A 82 3.46 18.62 -10.48
N THR A 83 2.70 17.58 -10.09
CA THR A 83 1.38 17.75 -9.43
C THR A 83 1.49 18.55 -8.12
N ILE A 84 2.64 18.50 -7.46
CA ILE A 84 2.89 19.16 -6.16
C ILE A 84 4.08 20.11 -6.20
N GLU A 85 4.56 20.48 -7.39
CA GLU A 85 5.75 21.33 -7.56
C GLU A 85 5.60 22.71 -6.91
N GLY A 86 4.42 23.31 -7.03
CA GLY A 86 4.08 24.59 -6.39
C GLY A 86 3.83 24.52 -4.88
N VAL A 87 3.87 23.33 -4.28
CA VAL A 87 3.60 23.14 -2.85
C VAL A 87 4.90 23.18 -2.07
N ALA A 88 5.07 24.23 -1.26
CA ALA A 88 6.26 24.40 -0.42
C ALA A 88 6.39 23.28 0.61
N LEU A 89 7.60 22.76 0.80
CA LEU A 89 7.93 21.68 1.73
C LEU A 89 7.85 22.14 3.19
N THR A 90 6.64 22.10 3.75
CA THR A 90 6.34 22.48 5.15
C THR A 90 5.42 21.45 5.79
N ASN A 91 5.30 21.44 7.13
CA ASN A 91 4.35 20.56 7.82
C ASN A 91 2.91 20.85 7.38
N SER A 92 2.50 22.12 7.39
CA SER A 92 1.13 22.56 7.04
C SER A 92 0.68 22.16 5.65
N ASN A 93 1.62 21.99 4.72
CA ASN A 93 1.32 21.72 3.32
C ASN A 93 1.32 20.22 2.98
N TYR A 94 1.72 19.35 3.90
CA TYR A 94 1.77 17.91 3.65
C TYR A 94 0.41 17.35 3.23
N THR A 95 -0.64 17.66 4.00
CA THR A 95 -2.00 17.21 3.72
C THR A 95 -2.50 17.74 2.37
N THR A 96 -2.18 18.98 2.03
CA THR A 96 -2.47 19.56 0.71
C THR A 96 -1.81 18.76 -0.42
N ALA A 97 -0.53 18.41 -0.28
CA ALA A 97 0.19 17.63 -1.28
C ALA A 97 -0.42 16.22 -1.46
N VAL A 98 -0.76 15.53 -0.37
CA VAL A 98 -1.42 14.21 -0.42
C VAL A 98 -2.77 14.30 -1.13
N ASN A 99 -3.58 15.32 -0.81
CA ASN A 99 -4.89 15.51 -1.41
C ASN A 99 -4.81 15.79 -2.91
N LEU A 100 -3.87 16.63 -3.35
CA LEU A 100 -3.64 16.90 -4.78
C LEU A 100 -3.30 15.62 -5.56
N LEU A 101 -2.48 14.74 -5.00
CA LEU A 101 -2.17 13.46 -5.62
C LEU A 101 -3.40 12.54 -5.65
N LYS A 102 -4.17 12.45 -4.56
CA LYS A 102 -5.43 11.68 -4.49
C LYS A 102 -6.46 12.16 -5.51
N GLU A 103 -6.62 13.46 -5.69
CA GLU A 103 -7.52 14.04 -6.69
C GLU A 103 -7.04 13.75 -8.12
N ARG A 104 -5.73 13.86 -8.36
CA ARG A 104 -5.15 13.68 -9.68
C ARG A 104 -5.16 12.23 -10.14
N PHE A 105 -4.80 11.29 -9.27
CA PHE A 105 -4.55 9.88 -9.62
C PHE A 105 -5.52 8.89 -8.97
N GLY A 106 -6.09 9.23 -7.81
CA GLY A 106 -6.89 8.32 -6.99
C GLY A 106 -8.40 8.37 -7.16
N SER A 107 -8.90 9.07 -8.16
CA SER A 107 -10.35 9.08 -8.45
C SER A 107 -10.80 7.68 -8.89
N PRO A 108 -11.82 7.06 -8.23
CA PRO A 108 -12.31 5.74 -8.61
C PRO A 108 -12.69 5.64 -10.09
N HIS A 109 -13.33 6.69 -10.63
CA HIS A 109 -13.69 6.77 -12.04
C HIS A 109 -12.46 6.69 -12.96
N LYS A 110 -11.37 7.40 -12.63
CA LYS A 110 -10.12 7.36 -13.43
C LYS A 110 -9.48 5.98 -13.38
N ILE A 111 -9.48 5.33 -12.23
CA ILE A 111 -8.93 3.99 -12.05
C ILE A 111 -9.74 2.98 -12.87
N ILE A 112 -11.07 3.02 -12.79
CA ILE A 112 -11.96 2.18 -13.61
C ILE A 112 -11.72 2.41 -15.10
N GLN A 113 -11.66 3.68 -15.54
CA GLN A 113 -11.40 4.02 -16.92
C GLN A 113 -10.03 3.52 -17.40
N ALA A 114 -9.00 3.57 -16.56
CA ALA A 114 -7.69 3.03 -16.87
C ALA A 114 -7.73 1.51 -17.08
N TYR A 115 -8.44 0.77 -16.21
CA TYR A 115 -8.61 -0.68 -16.39
C TYR A 115 -9.41 -1.03 -17.65
N ILE A 116 -10.50 -0.33 -17.93
CA ILE A 116 -11.30 -0.52 -19.14
C ILE A 116 -10.46 -0.25 -20.39
N LYS A 117 -9.73 0.87 -20.40
CA LYS A 117 -8.82 1.22 -21.49
C LYS A 117 -7.76 0.15 -21.69
N ALA A 118 -7.11 -0.30 -20.61
CA ALA A 118 -6.10 -1.35 -20.67
C ALA A 118 -6.65 -2.66 -21.27
N LEU A 119 -7.88 -3.05 -20.91
CA LEU A 119 -8.57 -4.22 -21.47
C LEU A 119 -8.84 -4.08 -22.98
N ILE A 120 -9.34 -2.92 -23.41
CA ILE A 120 -9.66 -2.66 -24.83
C ILE A 120 -8.38 -2.62 -25.67
N GLU A 121 -7.32 -2.01 -25.15
CA GLU A 121 -6.03 -1.83 -25.80
C GLU A 121 -5.13 -3.07 -25.70
N MET A 122 -5.57 -4.14 -25.03
CA MET A 122 -4.81 -5.39 -24.97
C MET A 122 -4.45 -5.88 -26.38
N PRO A 123 -3.18 -6.28 -26.60
CA PRO A 123 -2.75 -6.83 -27.88
C PRO A 123 -3.40 -8.18 -28.13
N THR A 124 -3.80 -8.42 -29.38
CA THR A 124 -4.28 -9.72 -29.84
C THR A 124 -3.18 -10.78 -29.64
N PRO A 125 -3.43 -11.87 -28.91
CA PRO A 125 -2.43 -12.92 -28.76
C PRO A 125 -2.20 -13.64 -30.09
N SER A 126 -0.97 -14.10 -30.29
CA SER A 126 -0.65 -15.04 -31.37
C SER A 126 -1.21 -16.44 -31.07
N ASN A 127 -1.23 -17.33 -32.06
CA ASN A 127 -1.65 -18.73 -31.90
C ASN A 127 -0.66 -19.60 -31.09
N SER A 128 0.34 -19.01 -30.44
CA SER A 128 1.23 -19.75 -29.55
C SER A 128 0.60 -19.89 -28.16
N LEU A 129 0.78 -21.07 -27.56
CA LEU A 129 0.27 -21.37 -26.22
C LEU A 129 0.79 -20.37 -25.17
N GLN A 130 2.04 -19.93 -25.29
CA GLN A 130 2.63 -18.93 -24.40
C GLN A 130 1.93 -17.57 -24.52
N SER A 131 1.67 -17.11 -25.74
CA SER A 131 0.99 -15.84 -25.97
C SER A 131 -0.45 -15.86 -25.46
N LEU A 132 -1.17 -16.98 -25.62
CA LEU A 132 -2.53 -17.15 -25.11
C LEU A 132 -2.57 -17.16 -23.59
N ARG A 133 -1.63 -17.86 -22.94
CA ARG A 133 -1.51 -17.87 -21.47
C ARG A 133 -1.22 -16.47 -20.92
N SER A 134 -0.22 -15.79 -21.45
CA SER A 134 0.11 -14.43 -21.00
C SER A 134 -1.02 -13.42 -21.25
N PHE A 135 -1.82 -13.61 -22.31
CA PHE A 135 -3.03 -12.82 -22.53
C PHE A 135 -4.09 -13.11 -21.46
N GLY A 136 -4.34 -14.40 -21.17
CA GLY A 136 -5.26 -14.83 -20.12
C GLY A 136 -4.88 -14.29 -18.75
N ASP A 137 -3.60 -14.40 -18.36
CA ASP A 137 -3.09 -13.92 -17.07
C ASP A 137 -3.29 -12.40 -16.92
N LYS A 138 -3.01 -11.63 -17.98
CA LYS A 138 -3.20 -10.16 -18.00
C LYS A 138 -4.68 -9.78 -17.95
N LEU A 139 -5.52 -10.45 -18.74
CA LEU A 139 -6.96 -10.26 -18.74
C LEU A 139 -7.52 -10.48 -17.33
N GLU A 140 -7.14 -11.59 -16.71
CA GLU A 140 -7.60 -11.94 -15.37
C GLU A 140 -7.09 -10.95 -14.32
N ALA A 141 -5.85 -10.46 -14.45
CA ALA A 141 -5.31 -9.41 -13.59
C ALA A 141 -6.15 -8.11 -13.67
N TYR A 142 -6.48 -7.63 -14.88
CA TYR A 142 -7.29 -6.43 -15.05
C TYR A 142 -8.74 -6.63 -14.58
N VAL A 143 -9.33 -7.79 -14.83
CA VAL A 143 -10.67 -8.12 -14.32
C VAL A 143 -10.67 -8.16 -12.79
N ARG A 144 -9.66 -8.77 -12.15
CA ARG A 144 -9.53 -8.75 -10.68
C ARG A 144 -9.39 -7.34 -10.13
N GLY A 145 -8.59 -6.49 -10.79
CA GLY A 145 -8.45 -5.08 -10.43
C GLY A 145 -9.79 -4.34 -10.48
N LEU A 146 -10.57 -4.51 -11.55
CA LEU A 146 -11.93 -3.96 -11.64
C LEU A 146 -12.85 -4.49 -10.54
N LYS A 147 -12.80 -5.79 -10.22
CA LYS A 147 -13.61 -6.37 -9.15
C LYS A 147 -13.30 -5.77 -7.78
N SER A 148 -12.03 -5.44 -7.51
CA SER A 148 -11.64 -4.83 -6.23
C SER A 148 -12.16 -3.41 -6.02
N LEU A 149 -12.66 -2.74 -7.07
CA LEU A 149 -13.16 -1.36 -6.99
C LEU A 149 -14.68 -1.27 -6.70
N ASP A 150 -15.34 -2.43 -6.59
CA ASP A 150 -16.74 -2.65 -6.23
C ASP A 150 -17.82 -2.02 -7.17
N HIS A 151 -19.00 -2.65 -7.23
CA HIS A 151 -20.27 -2.19 -7.82
C HIS A 151 -20.43 -2.08 -9.35
N THR A 152 -19.52 -2.58 -10.18
CA THR A 152 -19.63 -2.35 -11.65
C THR A 152 -19.43 -3.54 -12.58
N GLN A 153 -19.31 -4.76 -12.05
CA GLN A 153 -19.13 -5.96 -12.87
C GLN A 153 -20.26 -6.18 -13.89
N GLU A 154 -21.51 -5.93 -13.51
CA GLU A 154 -22.67 -6.16 -14.37
C GLU A 154 -22.71 -5.17 -15.54
N ILE A 155 -22.36 -3.91 -15.29
CA ILE A 155 -22.39 -2.83 -16.27
C ILE A 155 -21.28 -3.02 -17.33
N TYR A 156 -20.07 -3.36 -16.89
CA TYR A 156 -18.95 -3.49 -17.82
C TYR A 156 -18.84 -4.89 -18.44
N GLY A 157 -19.32 -5.94 -17.78
CA GLY A 157 -19.27 -7.30 -18.31
C GLY A 157 -19.98 -7.43 -19.66
N ALA A 158 -21.18 -6.87 -19.79
CA ALA A 158 -21.95 -6.90 -21.03
C ALA A 158 -21.24 -6.18 -22.20
N LEU A 159 -20.48 -5.12 -21.91
CA LEU A 159 -19.73 -4.35 -22.91
C LEU A 159 -18.37 -4.96 -23.24
N LEU A 160 -17.66 -5.47 -22.24
CA LEU A 160 -16.28 -5.93 -22.40
C LEU A 160 -16.18 -7.36 -22.91
N VAL A 161 -17.16 -8.23 -22.63
CA VAL A 161 -17.13 -9.63 -23.10
C VAL A 161 -17.03 -9.71 -24.63
N PRO A 162 -17.87 -9.01 -25.43
CA PRO A 162 -17.72 -9.02 -26.89
C PRO A 162 -16.37 -8.48 -27.37
N VAL A 163 -15.84 -7.44 -26.71
CA VAL A 163 -14.55 -6.84 -27.06
C VAL A 163 -13.41 -7.82 -26.85
N VAL A 164 -13.38 -8.48 -25.69
CA VAL A 164 -12.35 -9.46 -25.32
C VAL A 164 -12.44 -10.71 -26.21
N LEU A 165 -13.65 -11.22 -26.48
CA LEU A 165 -13.85 -12.35 -27.41
C LEU A 165 -13.38 -12.01 -28.82
N GLY A 166 -13.57 -10.75 -29.27
CA GLY A 166 -13.07 -10.26 -30.56
C GLY A 166 -11.54 -10.26 -30.66
N LYS A 167 -10.82 -10.18 -29.53
CA LYS A 167 -9.34 -10.25 -29.48
C LYS A 167 -8.80 -11.67 -29.58
N LEU A 168 -9.61 -12.70 -29.34
CA LEU A 168 -9.15 -14.08 -29.39
C LEU A 168 -9.05 -14.60 -30.84
N PRO A 169 -8.00 -15.37 -31.18
CA PRO A 169 -7.91 -16.01 -32.48
C PRO A 169 -9.14 -16.88 -32.79
N PRO A 170 -9.60 -16.92 -34.04
CA PRO A 170 -10.82 -17.65 -34.43
C PRO A 170 -10.78 -19.13 -34.05
N GLU A 171 -9.60 -19.75 -34.03
CA GLU A 171 -9.45 -21.16 -33.64
C GLU A 171 -9.71 -21.40 -32.15
N THR A 172 -9.52 -20.38 -31.31
CA THR A 172 -9.85 -20.45 -29.87
C THR A 172 -11.32 -20.10 -29.58
N ARG A 173 -12.04 -19.50 -30.53
CA ARG A 173 -13.46 -19.12 -30.39
C ARG A 173 -14.44 -20.28 -30.63
N LYS A 174 -14.00 -21.38 -31.26
CA LYS A 174 -14.86 -22.51 -31.68
C LYS A 174 -15.05 -23.59 -30.60
N SER A 175 -14.45 -23.44 -29.42
CA SER A 175 -14.43 -24.48 -28.37
C SER A 175 -15.24 -24.15 -27.12
N THR A 176 -16.23 -23.25 -27.20
CA THR A 176 -17.19 -22.97 -26.12
C THR A 176 -18.60 -22.97 -26.69
#